data_AF-A0A1V6CIQ8-F1
#
_entry.id   AF-A0A1V6CIQ8-F1
#
_cell.length_a   1.000
_cell.length_b   1.000
_cell.length_c   1.000
_cell.angle_alpha   90.00
_cell.angle_beta   90.00
_cell.angle_gamma   90.00
#
_symmetry.space_group_name_H-M   'P 1'
#
loop_
_entity.id
_entity.type
_entity.pdbx_description
1 polymer ?
#
loop_
_entity_poly.entity_id
_entity_poly.type
_entity_poly.pdbx_seq_one_letter_code
_entity_poly.pdbx_strand_id
1 'polypeptide(L)'
;MLNIDNPTFEEAGACALIEGLMQGLFEGSNAKTPKAMLAMVMLGSNSNIDPRHAWAIIDKALELLQDMNRIGNKADELLQAAKAGSGQ
;
A
#
# COMPACT_ATOMS: atom_id res chain seq x y z
N MET A 1 -7.96 -10.18 -5.50
CA MET A 1 -8.16 -9.67 -4.13
C MET A 1 -7.03 -10.28 -3.33
N LEU A 2 -6.16 -9.48 -2.71
CA LEU A 2 -5.00 -10.00 -1.97
C LEU A 2 -5.47 -10.86 -0.81
N ASN A 3 -4.77 -11.96 -0.51
CA ASN A 3 -5.08 -12.79 0.66
C ASN A 3 -4.47 -12.13 1.92
N ILE A 4 -5.26 -11.28 2.57
CA ILE A 4 -4.81 -10.44 3.69
C ILE A 4 -4.55 -11.28 4.95
N ASP A 5 -5.35 -12.32 5.19
CA ASP A 5 -5.31 -13.08 6.43
C ASP A 5 -4.13 -14.05 6.49
N ASN A 6 -3.63 -14.50 5.33
CA ASN A 6 -2.49 -15.40 5.25
C ASN A 6 -1.70 -15.19 3.93
N PRO A 7 -0.97 -14.07 3.80
CA PRO A 7 -0.24 -13.75 2.59
C PRO A 7 0.94 -14.72 2.39
N THR A 8 1.21 -15.11 1.15
CA THR A 8 2.46 -15.79 0.81
C THR A 8 3.65 -14.84 0.94
N PHE A 9 4.88 -15.37 1.05
CA PHE A 9 6.09 -14.54 1.09
C PHE A 9 6.26 -13.68 -0.17
N GLU A 10 5.84 -14.20 -1.34
CA GLU A 10 5.88 -13.47 -2.61
C GLU A 10 4.89 -12.31 -2.62
N GLU A 11 3.66 -12.53 -2.13
CA GLU A 11 2.66 -11.47 -1.99
C GLU A 11 3.10 -10.41 -0.98
N ALA A 12 3.64 -10.82 0.17
CA ALA A 12 4.18 -9.90 1.17
C ALA A 12 5.37 -9.09 0.63
N GLY A 13 6.29 -9.73 -0.10
CA GLY A 13 7.43 -9.05 -0.74
C GLY A 13 7.01 -8.06 -1.83
N ALA A 14 6.04 -8.43 -2.68
CA ALA A 14 5.48 -7.53 -3.67
C ALA A 14 4.77 -6.33 -3.00
N CYS A 15 4.05 -6.56 -1.90
CA CYS A 15 3.42 -5.48 -1.14
C CYS A 15 4.46 -4.52 -0.53
N ALA A 16 5.50 -5.04 0.11
CA ALA A 16 6.57 -4.22 0.69
C ALA A 16 7.31 -3.36 -0.36
N LEU A 17 7.56 -3.91 -1.56
CA LEU A 17 8.20 -3.17 -2.65
C LEU A 17 7.35 -2.00 -3.15
N ILE A 18 6.05 -2.22 -3.33
CA ILE A 18 5.12 -1.17 -3.77
C ILE A 18 4.94 -0.13 -2.65
N GLU A 19 4.84 -0.54 -1.39
CA GLU A 19 4.78 0.38 -0.25
C GLU A 19 6.02 1.28 -0.19
N GLY A 20 7.22 0.70 -0.31
CA GLY A 20 8.48 1.47 -0.32
C GLY A 20 8.58 2.45 -1.49
N LEU A 21 8.15 2.05 -2.70
CA LEU A 21 8.05 2.94 -3.86
C LEU A 21 7.07 4.09 -3.60
N MET A 22 5.95 3.80 -2.95
CA MET A 22 4.96 4.83 -2.60
C MET A 22 5.50 5.78 -1.52
N GLN A 23 6.16 5.29 -0.47
CA GLN A 23 6.77 6.13 0.56
C GLN A 23 7.78 7.14 -0.04
N GLY A 24 8.64 6.70 -0.98
CA GLY A 24 9.57 7.59 -1.67
C GLY A 24 8.87 8.68 -2.50
N LEU A 25 7.71 8.39 -3.09
CA LEU A 25 6.87 9.41 -3.74
C LEU A 25 6.23 10.37 -2.72
N PHE A 26 5.83 9.86 -1.54
CA PHE A 26 5.19 10.63 -0.49
C PHE A 26 6.11 11.65 0.18
N GLU A 27 7.33 11.24 0.52
CA GLU A 27 8.31 12.08 1.23
C GLU A 27 8.73 13.32 0.44
N GLY A 28 8.70 13.24 -0.90
CA GLY A 28 9.01 14.38 -1.78
C GLY A 28 7.84 15.31 -2.09
N SER A 29 6.66 15.08 -1.51
CA SER A 29 5.43 15.77 -1.91
C SER A 29 4.90 16.75 -0.85
N ASN A 30 4.18 17.77 -1.31
CA ASN A 30 3.45 18.69 -0.45
C ASN A 30 2.10 18.12 0.05
N ALA A 31 1.76 16.88 -0.30
CA ALA A 31 0.49 16.27 0.08
C ALA A 31 0.53 15.84 1.56
N LYS A 32 -0.45 16.31 2.34
CA LYS A 32 -0.52 16.02 3.78
C LYS A 32 -1.13 14.65 4.12
N THR A 33 -1.71 13.96 3.14
CA THR A 33 -2.33 12.64 3.33
C THR A 33 -2.15 11.75 2.10
N PRO A 34 -2.17 10.41 2.28
CA PRO A 34 -2.21 9.46 1.17
C PRO A 34 -3.29 9.76 0.13
N LYS A 35 -4.48 10.12 0.61
CA LYS A 35 -5.64 10.47 -0.24
C LYS A 35 -5.38 11.70 -1.10
N ALA A 36 -4.82 12.77 -0.50
CA ALA A 36 -4.53 14.01 -1.20
C ALA A 36 -3.49 13.79 -2.30
N MET A 37 -2.46 12.99 -2.04
CA MET A 37 -1.44 12.66 -3.04
C MET A 37 -2.01 11.85 -4.20
N LEU A 38 -2.74 10.78 -3.90
CA LEU A 38 -3.38 9.95 -4.92
C LEU A 38 -4.34 10.78 -5.78
N ALA A 39 -5.06 11.71 -5.17
CA ALA A 39 -5.88 12.68 -5.88
C ALA A 39 -5.05 13.62 -6.77
N MET A 40 -3.95 14.19 -6.26
CA MET A 40 -3.05 15.06 -7.04
C MET A 40 -2.46 14.33 -8.25
N VAL A 41 -2.01 13.09 -8.08
CA VAL A 41 -1.47 12.28 -9.17
C VAL A 41 -2.57 11.92 -10.18
N MET A 42 -3.70 11.39 -9.73
CA MET A 42 -4.78 10.96 -10.61
C MET A 42 -5.38 12.12 -11.41
N LEU A 43 -5.74 13.22 -10.72
CA LEU A 43 -6.35 14.38 -11.37
C LEU A 43 -5.34 15.20 -12.17
N GLY A 44 -4.06 15.19 -11.77
CA GLY A 44 -2.98 15.86 -12.51
C GLY A 44 -2.51 15.10 -13.75
N SER A 45 -2.58 13.77 -13.74
CA SER A 45 -2.17 12.92 -14.87
C SER A 45 -3.25 12.72 -15.93
N ASN A 46 -4.52 12.98 -15.59
CA ASN A 46 -5.63 12.87 -16.54
C ASN A 46 -6.66 13.98 -16.30
N SER A 47 -6.54 15.09 -17.01
CA SER A 47 -7.45 16.24 -16.90
C SER A 47 -8.87 15.98 -17.41
N ASN A 48 -9.09 14.88 -18.14
CA ASN A 48 -10.39 14.51 -18.72
C ASN A 48 -11.12 13.44 -17.90
N ILE A 49 -10.54 12.98 -16.79
CA ILE A 49 -11.19 11.96 -15.98
C ILE A 49 -12.46 12.54 -15.32
N ASP A 50 -13.54 11.76 -15.33
CA ASP A 50 -14.73 12.10 -14.56
C ASP A 50 -14.38 12.16 -13.07
N PRO A 51 -14.65 13.26 -12.35
CA PRO A 51 -14.25 13.41 -10.97
C PRO A 51 -14.83 12.34 -10.04
N ARG A 52 -16.08 11.88 -10.27
CA ARG A 52 -16.68 10.83 -9.42
C ARG A 52 -15.98 9.50 -9.63
N HIS A 53 -15.65 9.18 -10.88
CA HIS A 53 -14.87 7.99 -11.21
C HIS A 53 -13.46 8.07 -10.61
N ALA A 54 -12.79 9.22 -10.69
CA ALA A 54 -11.49 9.44 -10.08
C ALA A 54 -11.53 9.21 -8.56
N TRP A 55 -12.52 9.77 -7.87
CA TRP A 55 -12.69 9.56 -6.43
C TRP A 55 -12.90 8.09 -6.07
N ALA A 56 -13.71 7.36 -6.84
CA ALA A 56 -13.91 5.93 -6.62
C ALA A 56 -12.61 5.11 -6.79
N ILE A 57 -11.76 5.47 -7.76
CA ILE A 57 -10.44 4.83 -7.92
C ILE A 57 -9.52 5.19 -6.76
N ILE A 58 -9.50 6.45 -6.34
CA ILE A 58 -8.67 6.92 -5.21
C ILE A 58 -9.05 6.18 -3.92
N ASP A 59 -10.34 6.01 -3.64
CA ASP A 59 -10.81 5.30 -2.46
C ASP A 59 -10.37 3.83 -2.48
N LYS A 60 -10.51 3.14 -3.64
CA LYS A 60 -9.99 1.77 -3.79
C LYS A 60 -8.48 1.67 -3.67
N ALA A 61 -7.75 2.66 -4.17
CA ALA A 61 -6.29 2.70 -4.04
C ALA A 61 -5.86 2.90 -2.57
N LEU A 62 -6.63 3.65 -1.78
CA LEU A 62 -6.40 3.79 -0.35
C LEU A 62 -6.68 2.50 0.42
N GLU A 63 -7.77 1.80 0.09
CA GLU A 63 -8.06 0.49 0.66
C GLU A 63 -6.91 -0.49 0.39
N LEU A 64 -6.44 -0.54 -0.85
CA LEU A 64 -5.30 -1.38 -1.22
C LEU A 64 -4.04 -1.02 -0.44
N LEU A 65 -3.73 0.27 -0.28
CA LEU A 65 -2.58 0.71 0.51
C LEU A 65 -2.68 0.28 1.98
N GLN A 66 -3.88 0.36 2.56
CA GLN A 66 -4.12 -0.09 3.93
C GLN A 66 -3.97 -1.60 4.07
N ASP A 67 -4.47 -2.36 3.10
CA ASP A 67 -4.35 -3.81 3.08
C ASP A 67 -2.88 -4.25 2.94
N MET A 68 -2.11 -3.55 2.10
CA MET A 68 -0.67 -3.79 1.96
C MET A 68 0.10 -3.52 3.27
N ASN A 69 -0.20 -2.43 3.97
CA ASN A 69 0.42 -2.15 5.28
C ASN A 69 0.06 -3.23 6.31
N ARG A 70 -1.19 -3.73 6.28
CA ARG A 70 -1.61 -4.84 7.14
C ARG A 70 -0.85 -6.13 6.83
N ILE A 71 -0.69 -6.47 5.55
CA ILE A 71 0.09 -7.61 5.09
C ILE A 71 1.56 -7.48 5.54
N GLY A 72 2.16 -6.30 5.38
CA GLY A 72 3.54 -6.02 5.81
C GLY A 72 3.72 -6.26 7.31
N ASN A 73 2.87 -5.66 8.13
CA ASN A 73 2.88 -5.88 9.59
C ASN A 73 2.71 -7.36 9.95
N LYS A 74 1.83 -8.09 9.23
CA LYS A 74 1.60 -9.50 9.49
C LYS A 74 2.81 -10.36 9.11
N ALA A 75 3.48 -10.03 8.02
CA ALA A 75 4.71 -10.68 7.61
C ALA A 75 5.84 -10.47 8.64
N ASP A 76 5.96 -9.26 9.21
CA ASP A 76 6.92 -8.97 10.27
C ASP A 76 6.65 -9.80 11.54
N GLU A 77 5.39 -9.93 11.96
CA GLU A 77 5.01 -10.81 13.07
C GLU A 77 5.41 -12.27 12.81
N LEU A 78 5.12 -12.79 11.61
CA LEU A 78 5.47 -14.15 11.22
C LEU A 78 6.99 -14.37 11.19
N LEU A 79 7.75 -13.39 10.67
CA LEU A 79 9.21 -13.44 10.66
C LEU A 79 9.79 -13.43 12.08
N GLN A 80 9.24 -12.63 13.00
CA GLN A 80 9.66 -12.61 14.40
C GLN A 80 9.35 -13.95 15.09
N ALA A 81 8.17 -14.51 14.87
CA ALA A 81 7.80 -15.82 15.40
C ALA A 81 8.71 -16.93 14.86
N ALA A 82 9.02 -16.92 13.56
CA ALA A 82 9.95 -17.86 12.94
C ALA A 82 11.36 -17.75 13.52
N LYS A 83 11.87 -16.53 13.73
CA LYS A 83 13.18 -16.27 14.38
C LYS A 83 13.23 -16.74 15.83
N ALA A 84 12.14 -16.61 16.58
CA ALA A 84 12.06 -17.09 17.95
C ALA A 84 11.97 -18.63 18.02
N GLY A 85 11.34 -19.27 17.03
CA GLY A 85 11.20 -20.72 16.94
C GLY A 85 12.44 -21.46 16.44
N SER A 86 13.36 -20.78 15.73
CA SER A 86 14.60 -21.37 15.20
C SER A 86 15.80 -21.33 16.16
N GLY A 87 15.59 -20.90 17.41
CA GLY A 87 16.60 -20.87 18.47
C GLY A 87 16.75 -22.15 19.31
N GLN A 88 16.43 -23.33 18.75
CA GLN A 88 16.65 -24.64 19.39
C GLN A 88 17.76 -25.43 18.72
#